data_AF-A0AA96SIH7-F1
#
_entry.id   AF-A0AA96SIH7-F1
#
_cell.length_a   1.000
_cell.length_b   1.000
_cell.length_c   1.000
_cell.angle_alpha   90.00
_cell.angle_beta   90.00
_cell.angle_gamma   90.00
#
_symmetry.space_group_name_H-M   'P 1'
#
loop_
_entity.id
_entity.type
_entity.pdbx_description
1 polymer ?
#
loop_
_entity_poly.entity_id
_entity_poly.type
_entity_poly.pdbx_seq_one_letter_code
_entity_poly.pdbx_strand_id
1 'polypeptide(L)'
;MKAKKIILTTTALLGAGALAFGAAKVVQEQKRLRNREEIVELVRDFFSSQGTISCLYVKLYESTDDRLVGGLVLEDDRHFAFVYENGQLSYEEEA
;
A
#
# COMPACT_ATOMS: atom_id res chain seq x y z
N MET A 1 36.03 46.77 9.55
CA MET A 1 35.45 45.43 9.32
C MET A 1 33.93 45.55 9.32
N LYS A 2 33.24 45.10 8.26
CA LYS A 2 31.76 45.17 8.14
C LYS A 2 31.13 43.84 8.54
N ALA A 3 30.33 43.81 9.60
CA ALA A 3 29.49 42.67 9.94
C ALA A 3 28.19 42.72 9.12
N LYS A 4 27.91 41.65 8.36
CA LYS A 4 26.68 41.49 7.56
C LYS A 4 25.50 41.21 8.49
N LYS A 5 24.39 41.93 8.30
CA LYS A 5 23.12 41.69 9.01
C LYS A 5 22.53 40.37 8.53
N ILE A 6 22.38 39.41 9.44
CA ILE A 6 21.57 38.20 9.22
C ILE A 6 20.11 38.65 9.41
N ILE A 7 19.39 38.80 8.30
CA ILE A 7 17.95 39.06 8.34
C ILE A 7 17.29 37.70 8.60
N LEU A 8 16.96 37.47 9.87
CA LEU A 8 16.11 36.38 10.31
C LEU A 8 14.67 36.73 9.89
N THR A 9 14.28 36.31 8.68
CA THR A 9 12.90 36.42 8.20
C THR A 9 12.03 35.46 9.01
N THR A 10 11.35 36.05 9.99
CA THR A 10 10.19 35.52 10.70
C THR A 10 9.10 35.13 9.71
N THR A 11 9.06 33.85 9.32
CA THR A 11 7.90 33.27 8.62
C THR A 11 6.96 32.67 9.67
N ALA A 12 5.98 33.48 10.06
CA ALA A 12 4.63 33.11 10.48
C ALA A 12 4.42 31.69 11.05
N LEU A 13 4.66 31.52 12.35
CA LEU A 13 4.06 30.47 13.17
C LEU A 13 2.62 30.87 13.54
N LEU A 14 1.68 30.85 12.60
CA LEU A 14 0.26 31.00 12.89
C LEU A 14 -0.54 30.04 12.03
N GLY A 15 -0.95 28.89 12.60
CA GLY A 15 -1.92 27.99 11.99
C GLY A 15 -1.77 26.48 12.21
N ALA A 16 -0.95 26.01 13.15
CA ALA A 16 -0.85 24.58 13.47
C ALA A 16 -1.89 24.19 14.54
N GLY A 17 -3.12 23.88 14.15
CA GLY A 17 -4.13 23.40 15.10
C GLY A 17 -5.21 22.51 14.52
N ALA A 18 -5.77 22.86 13.36
CA ALA A 18 -6.88 22.09 12.78
C ALA A 18 -6.46 21.15 11.62
N LEU A 19 -5.40 21.46 10.88
CA LEU A 19 -4.95 20.66 9.73
C LEU A 19 -4.10 19.43 10.11
N ALA A 20 -3.58 19.37 11.35
CA ALA A 20 -2.69 18.30 11.77
C ALA A 20 -3.37 16.91 11.75
N PHE A 21 -4.65 16.84 12.12
CA PHE A 21 -5.42 15.60 12.07
C PHE A 21 -5.75 15.15 10.63
N GLY A 22 -6.04 16.09 9.73
CA GLY A 22 -6.28 15.78 8.32
C GLY A 22 -5.01 15.35 7.58
N ALA A 23 -3.91 16.07 7.78
CA ALA A 23 -2.63 15.74 7.16
C ALA A 23 -2.05 14.42 7.65
N ALA A 24 -2.12 14.12 8.96
CA ALA A 24 -1.66 12.84 9.49
C ALA A 24 -2.48 11.66 8.94
N LYS A 25 -3.81 11.82 8.82
CA LYS A 25 -4.69 10.78 8.26
C LYS A 25 -4.37 10.52 6.78
N VAL A 26 -4.19 11.58 5.98
CA VAL A 26 -3.82 11.46 4.56
C VAL A 26 -2.44 10.83 4.37
N VAL A 27 -1.46 11.20 5.20
CA VAL A 27 -0.10 10.61 5.15
C VAL A 27 -0.12 9.13 5.53
N GLN A 28 -0.90 8.76 6.55
CA GLN A 28 -1.06 7.38 6.97
C GLN A 28 -1.75 6.54 5.90
N GLU A 29 -2.80 7.08 5.28
CA GLU A 29 -3.55 6.43 4.20
C GLU A 29 -2.71 6.28 2.92
N GLN A 30 -1.89 7.28 2.59
CA GLN A 30 -0.89 7.19 1.51
C GLN A 30 0.15 6.09 1.76
N LYS A 31 0.70 6.02 2.97
CA LYS A 31 1.66 4.97 3.34
C LYS A 31 1.01 3.58 3.30
N ARG A 32 -0.25 3.48 3.68
CA ARG A 32 -1.07 2.26 3.66
C ARG A 32 -1.34 1.78 2.25
N LEU A 33 -1.70 2.68 1.33
CA LEU A 33 -1.91 2.35 -0.08
C LEU A 33 -0.62 1.86 -0.74
N ARG A 34 0.49 2.55 -0.49
CA ARG A 34 1.80 2.14 -1.02
C ARG A 34 2.23 0.76 -0.53
N ASN A 35 2.08 0.48 0.76
CA ASN A 35 2.34 -0.87 1.29
C ASN A 35 1.45 -1.93 0.63
N ARG A 36 0.20 -1.58 0.29
CA ARG A 36 -0.74 -2.50 -0.35
C ARG A 36 -0.37 -2.79 -1.80
N GLU A 37 0.02 -1.76 -2.55
CA GLU A 37 0.53 -1.90 -3.91
C GLU A 37 1.79 -2.78 -3.93
N GLU A 38 2.73 -2.57 -3.01
CA GLU A 38 3.93 -3.40 -2.86
C GLU A 38 3.58 -4.89 -2.60
N ILE A 39 2.60 -5.17 -1.74
CA ILE A 39 2.14 -6.55 -1.49
C ILE A 39 1.48 -7.13 -2.75
N VAL A 40 0.63 -6.36 -3.45
CA VAL A 40 -0.02 -6.82 -4.68
C VAL A 40 1.00 -7.13 -5.77
N GLU A 41 2.07 -6.32 -5.91
CA GLU A 41 3.17 -6.61 -6.82
C GLU A 41 3.91 -7.89 -6.43
N LEU A 42 4.19 -8.10 -5.14
CA LEU A 42 4.83 -9.33 -4.66
C LEU A 42 3.99 -10.58 -4.99
N VAL A 43 2.67 -10.51 -4.75
CA VAL A 43 1.76 -11.60 -5.10
C VAL A 43 1.73 -11.83 -6.62
N ARG A 44 1.67 -10.74 -7.40
CA ARG A 44 1.67 -10.81 -8.86
C ARG A 44 2.96 -11.44 -9.39
N ASP A 45 4.13 -11.06 -8.87
CA ASP A 45 5.41 -11.61 -9.30
C ASP A 45 5.52 -13.10 -8.97
N PHE A 46 5.09 -13.50 -7.77
CA PHE A 46 5.02 -14.90 -7.37
C PHE A 46 4.19 -15.76 -8.34
N PHE A 47 2.97 -15.33 -8.67
CA PHE A 47 2.09 -16.08 -9.58
C PHE A 47 2.47 -15.98 -11.05
N SER A 48 3.21 -14.94 -11.46
CA SER A 48 3.71 -14.82 -12.83
C SER A 48 4.68 -15.94 -13.22
N SER A 49 5.34 -16.56 -12.23
CA SER A 49 6.14 -17.77 -12.44
C SER A 49 5.32 -19.02 -12.75
N GLN A 50 4.01 -19.00 -12.47
CA GLN A 50 3.10 -20.15 -12.59
C GLN A 50 2.21 -20.08 -13.84
N GLY A 51 2.09 -18.91 -14.47
CA GLY A 51 1.33 -18.70 -15.69
C GLY A 51 1.06 -17.22 -15.98
N THR A 52 0.46 -16.93 -17.13
CA THR A 52 0.03 -15.57 -17.47
C THR A 52 -1.19 -15.19 -16.63
N ILE A 53 -1.10 -14.08 -15.91
CA ILE A 53 -2.17 -13.61 -15.03
C ILE A 53 -3.22 -12.87 -15.87
N SER A 54 -4.43 -13.41 -15.91
CA SER A 54 -5.59 -12.75 -16.52
C SER A 54 -6.15 -11.66 -15.61
N CYS A 55 -6.36 -11.99 -14.32
CA CYS A 55 -6.92 -11.07 -13.34
C CYS A 55 -6.33 -11.32 -11.95
N LEU A 56 -6.02 -10.26 -11.21
CA LEU A 56 -5.70 -10.32 -9.78
C LEU A 56 -6.62 -9.30 -9.09
N TYR A 57 -7.37 -9.76 -8.10
CA TYR A 57 -8.29 -8.93 -7.35
C TYR A 57 -8.12 -9.10 -5.84
N VAL A 58 -8.54 -8.09 -5.09
CA VAL A 58 -8.42 -8.05 -3.62
C VAL A 58 -9.80 -7.91 -3.00
N LYS A 59 -10.13 -8.79 -2.06
CA LYS A 59 -11.37 -8.74 -1.27
C LYS A 59 -11.20 -7.70 -0.17
N LEU A 60 -11.55 -6.45 -0.48
CA LEU A 60 -11.38 -5.30 0.42
C LEU A 60 -12.08 -5.48 1.79
N TYR A 61 -13.19 -6.24 1.83
CA TYR A 61 -13.96 -6.49 3.05
C TYR A 61 -13.35 -7.56 3.97
N GLU A 62 -12.47 -8.42 3.46
CA GLU A 62 -11.74 -9.42 4.26
C GLU A 62 -10.29 -9.02 4.55
N SER A 63 -9.84 -7.93 3.94
CA SER A 63 -8.48 -7.43 4.08
C SER A 63 -8.39 -6.31 5.11
N THR A 64 -7.36 -6.34 5.95
CA THR A 64 -6.99 -5.28 6.89
C THR A 64 -5.71 -4.59 6.42
N ASP A 65 -5.04 -3.84 7.30
CA ASP A 65 -3.80 -3.13 6.96
C ASP A 65 -2.57 -4.04 6.92
N ASP A 66 -2.65 -5.17 7.61
CA ASP A 66 -1.63 -6.20 7.82
C ASP A 66 -1.97 -7.54 7.18
N ARG A 67 -3.18 -7.66 6.63
CA ARG A 67 -3.69 -8.86 5.96
C ARG A 67 -4.34 -8.50 4.63
N LEU A 68 -3.93 -9.16 3.56
CA LEU A 68 -4.49 -8.99 2.22
C LEU A 68 -5.09 -10.32 1.74
N VAL A 69 -6.39 -10.33 1.53
CA VAL A 69 -7.13 -11.50 1.03
C VAL A 69 -7.61 -11.20 -0.37
N GLY A 70 -7.44 -12.14 -1.28
CA GLY A 70 -7.80 -11.92 -2.68
C GLY A 70 -7.89 -13.22 -3.46
N GLY A 71 -7.98 -13.04 -4.77
CA GLY A 71 -7.92 -14.14 -5.71
C GLY A 71 -7.20 -13.74 -6.99
N LEU A 72 -6.81 -14.76 -7.73
CA LEU A 72 -6.08 -14.65 -8.98
C LEU A 72 -6.65 -15.65 -9.99
N VAL A 73 -6.82 -15.20 -11.22
CA VAL A 73 -7.22 -16.01 -12.37
C VAL A 73 -6.09 -15.97 -13.38
N LEU A 74 -5.59 -17.14 -13.76
CA LEU A 74 -4.63 -17.31 -14.85
C LEU A 74 -5.36 -17.42 -16.20
N GLU A 75 -4.66 -17.15 -17.30
CA GLU A 75 -5.23 -17.28 -18.66
C GLU A 75 -5.59 -18.73 -19.04
N ASP A 76 -5.03 -19.72 -18.34
CA ASP A 76 -5.36 -21.14 -18.49
C ASP A 76 -6.59 -21.58 -17.67
N ASP A 77 -7.35 -20.61 -17.15
CA ASP A 77 -8.57 -20.79 -16.34
C ASP A 77 -8.35 -21.48 -15.00
N ARG A 78 -7.11 -21.48 -14.46
CA ARG A 78 -6.86 -21.82 -13.05
C ARG A 78 -7.17 -20.64 -12.15
N HIS A 79 -7.93 -20.91 -11.09
CA HIS A 79 -8.36 -19.93 -10.10
C HIS A 79 -7.65 -20.21 -8.78
N PHE A 80 -7.15 -19.16 -8.13
CA PHE A 80 -6.46 -19.25 -6.86
C PHE A 80 -7.09 -18.28 -5.87
N ALA A 81 -7.34 -18.77 -4.66
CA ALA A 81 -7.56 -17.93 -3.49
C ALA A 81 -6.23 -17.72 -2.78
N PHE A 82 -5.98 -16.51 -2.29
CA PHE A 82 -4.76 -16.24 -1.53
C PHE A 82 -5.00 -15.35 -0.31
N VAL A 83 -4.14 -15.54 0.69
CA VAL A 83 -4.03 -14.72 1.90
C VAL A 83 -2.55 -14.35 2.07
N TYR A 84 -2.27 -13.07 2.15
CA TYR A 84 -0.98 -12.54 2.56
C TYR A 84 -1.12 -11.93 3.95
N GLU A 85 -0.40 -12.46 4.93
CA GLU A 85 -0.44 -11.98 6.32
C GLU A 85 0.93 -12.16 6.97
N ASN A 86 1.39 -11.15 7.72
CA ASN A 86 2.67 -11.20 8.44
C ASN A 86 3.89 -11.60 7.59
N GLY A 87 3.92 -11.20 6.31
CA GLY A 87 5.02 -11.52 5.39
C GLY A 87 4.93 -12.90 4.75
N GLN A 88 3.88 -13.67 5.03
CA GLN A 88 3.67 -15.01 4.50
C GLN A 88 2.52 -15.01 3.50
N LEU A 89 2.76 -15.61 2.32
CA LEU A 89 1.74 -15.86 1.31
C LEU A 89 1.25 -17.31 1.42
N SER A 90 -0.04 -17.49 1.68
CA SER A 90 -0.76 -18.76 1.62
C SER A 90 -1.76 -18.74 0.47
N TYR A 91 -1.89 -19.85 -0.26
CA TYR A 91 -2.80 -19.94 -1.40
C TYR A 91 -3.35 -21.34 -1.58
N GLU A 92 -4.53 -21.42 -2.19
CA GLU A 92 -5.21 -22.65 -2.57
C GLU A 92 -5.75 -22.50 -3.99
N GLU A 93 -5.64 -23.55 -4.80
CA GLU A 93 -6.27 -23.63 -6.12
C GLU A 93 -7.75 -23.99 -5.92
N GLU A 94 -8.65 -23.18 -6.48
CA GLU A 94 -10.09 -23.41 -6.43
C GLU A 94 -10.45 -24.49 -7.48
N ALA A 95 -11.11 -25.57 -7.03
CA ALA A 95 -11.45 -26.75 -7.83
C ALA A 95 -12.88 -26.72 -8.40
#